data_AF-A0A0H5RLB7-F1
#
_entry.id   AF-A0A0H5RLB7-F1
#
_cell.length_a   1.000
_cell.length_b   1.000
_cell.length_c   1.000
_cell.angle_alpha   90.00
_cell.angle_beta   90.00
_cell.angle_gamma   90.00
#
_symmetry.space_group_name_H-M   'P 1'
#
loop_
_entity.id
_entity.type
_entity.pdbx_description
1 polymer ?
#
loop_
_entity_poly.entity_id
_entity_poly.type
_entity_poly.pdbx_seq_one_letter_code
_entity_poly.pdbx_strand_id
1 'polypeptide(L)'
;MHHTPATAAADPAWADPAWQLDSTTRTCCGGIGSHTRDCTAPEHLAAIPVPADAQHVEDWIDWNNTGDYERHMHGTRRAVAGVEIRIAGFQQADGIINRHATVWATDTYLDATALRQLAAAALTAADELDELGPIAYTLTDRLDS
;
A
#
# COMPACT_ATOMS: atom_id res chain seq x y z
N MET A 1 28.83 3.37 35.93
CA MET A 1 29.17 2.09 35.28
C MET A 1 28.74 2.19 33.83
N HIS A 2 29.68 2.37 32.90
CA HIS A 2 29.41 2.38 31.47
C HIS A 2 29.38 0.93 30.97
N HIS A 3 28.29 0.54 30.32
CA HIS A 3 28.24 -0.69 29.55
C HIS A 3 28.88 -0.43 28.19
N THR A 4 30.08 -0.96 27.98
CA THR A 4 30.64 -1.13 26.64
C THR A 4 29.91 -2.31 26.00
N PRO A 5 29.24 -2.14 24.84
CA PRO A 5 28.67 -3.29 24.15
C PRO A 5 29.82 -4.15 23.64
N ALA A 6 29.80 -5.44 24.02
CA ALA A 6 30.66 -6.43 23.40
C ALA A 6 30.33 -6.46 21.90
N THR A 7 31.36 -6.44 21.07
CA THR A 7 31.25 -6.65 19.62
C THR A 7 30.54 -7.97 19.38
N ALA A 8 29.23 -7.93 19.11
CA ALA A 8 28.52 -9.06 18.57
C ALA A 8 29.21 -9.38 17.25
N ALA A 9 29.84 -10.56 17.16
CA ALA A 9 30.31 -11.07 15.89
C ALA A 9 29.11 -11.04 14.94
N ALA A 10 29.24 -10.34 13.81
CA ALA A 10 28.21 -10.31 12.78
C ALA A 10 27.88 -11.76 12.43
N ASP A 11 26.62 -12.13 12.63
CA ASP A 11 26.14 -13.46 12.27
C ASP A 11 26.46 -13.68 10.77
N PRO A 12 27.17 -14.76 10.40
CA PRO A 12 27.60 -15.01 9.02
C PRO A 12 26.44 -15.07 8.03
N ALA A 13 25.20 -15.27 8.49
CA ALA A 13 24.00 -15.12 7.65
C ALA A 13 23.84 -13.70 7.07
N TRP A 14 24.34 -12.66 7.75
CA TRP A 14 24.31 -11.26 7.27
C TRP A 14 25.48 -10.89 6.35
N ALA A 15 26.46 -11.79 6.21
CA ALA A 15 27.60 -11.61 5.30
C ALA A 15 27.32 -12.15 3.89
N ASP A 16 26.18 -12.81 3.68
CA ASP A 16 25.77 -13.28 2.36
C ASP A 16 25.40 -12.09 1.45
N PRO A 17 26.13 -11.86 0.35
CA PRO A 17 25.87 -10.78 -0.60
C PRO A 17 24.46 -10.84 -1.20
N ALA A 18 23.82 -12.01 -1.23
CA ALA A 18 22.45 -12.16 -1.73
C ALA A 18 21.42 -11.42 -0.86
N TRP A 19 21.72 -11.17 0.42
CA TRP A 19 20.86 -10.42 1.34
C TRP A 19 21.30 -8.98 1.54
N GLN A 20 22.45 -8.58 0.98
CA GLN A 20 22.91 -7.20 1.00
C GLN A 20 22.16 -6.41 -0.07
N LEU A 21 20.98 -5.90 0.30
CA LEU A 21 20.27 -4.86 -0.46
C LEU A 21 21.08 -3.56 -0.36
N ASP A 22 22.08 -3.39 -1.21
CA ASP A 22 22.80 -2.13 -1.32
C ASP A 22 21.95 -1.10 -2.07
N SER A 23 21.53 -0.06 -1.34
CA SER A 23 20.85 1.14 -1.86
C SER A 23 21.59 1.80 -3.04
N THR A 24 22.89 1.56 -3.23
CA THR A 24 23.66 2.12 -4.35
C THR A 24 23.49 1.35 -5.66
N THR A 25 22.97 0.13 -5.64
CA THR A 25 22.78 -0.71 -6.84
C THR A 25 21.33 -0.81 -7.29
N ARG A 26 20.36 -0.42 -6.44
CA ARG A 26 18.94 -0.39 -6.75
C ARG A 26 18.40 1.03 -6.64
N THR A 27 18.48 1.75 -7.74
CA THR A 27 18.13 3.17 -7.86
C THR A 27 16.70 3.47 -7.38
N CYS A 28 15.76 2.51 -7.49
CA CYS A 28 14.34 2.80 -7.28
C CYS A 28 13.69 2.40 -5.97
N CYS A 29 14.27 1.48 -5.21
CA CYS A 29 13.66 0.96 -3.98
C CYS A 29 14.68 0.69 -2.87
N GLY A 30 15.64 1.59 -2.69
CA GLY A 30 16.81 1.46 -1.82
C GLY A 30 16.56 1.45 -0.30
N GLY A 31 15.72 0.55 0.20
CA GLY A 31 15.60 0.21 1.63
C GLY A 31 14.52 1.01 2.38
N ILE A 32 13.53 0.28 2.89
CA ILE A 32 12.48 0.75 3.82
C ILE A 32 11.81 2.07 3.40
N GLY A 33 11.07 2.03 2.29
CA GLY A 33 9.98 2.99 2.04
C GLY A 33 10.37 4.41 1.62
N SER A 34 11.53 4.64 1.02
CA SER A 34 11.84 5.92 0.36
C SER A 34 12.23 5.74 -1.10
N HIS A 35 11.40 6.27 -2.00
CA HIS A 35 11.78 6.48 -3.39
C HIS A 35 12.81 7.60 -3.46
N THR A 36 13.93 7.37 -4.13
CA THR A 36 14.80 8.47 -4.54
C THR A 36 14.05 9.28 -5.59
N ARG A 37 14.21 10.61 -5.59
CA ARG A 37 13.54 11.54 -6.52
C ARG A 37 13.78 11.24 -8.01
N ASP A 38 14.73 10.37 -8.31
CA ASP A 38 15.22 10.11 -9.67
C ASP A 38 14.61 8.85 -10.30
N CYS A 39 13.68 8.17 -9.62
CA CYS A 39 12.99 7.03 -10.21
C CYS A 39 11.78 7.45 -11.03
N THR A 40 12.06 7.59 -12.32
CA THR A 40 11.05 7.83 -13.33
C THR A 40 10.48 6.48 -13.77
N ALA A 41 9.17 6.31 -13.58
CA ALA A 41 8.46 5.16 -14.11
C ALA A 41 8.56 5.11 -15.66
N PRO A 42 8.54 3.92 -16.28
CA PRO A 42 8.54 3.81 -17.72
C PRO A 42 7.43 4.63 -18.40
N GLU A 43 7.76 5.32 -19.49
CA GLU A 43 6.83 6.23 -20.20
C GLU A 43 5.52 5.54 -20.62
N HIS A 44 5.58 4.26 -20.98
CA HIS A 44 4.39 3.51 -21.40
C HIS A 44 3.33 3.38 -20.29
N LEU A 45 3.71 3.48 -19.01
CA LEU A 45 2.76 3.43 -17.90
C LEU A 45 1.90 4.70 -17.81
N ALA A 46 2.37 5.83 -18.36
CA ALA A 46 1.57 7.05 -18.44
C ALA A 46 0.36 6.92 -19.39
N ALA A 47 0.40 5.96 -20.32
CA ALA A 47 -0.71 5.68 -21.23
C ALA A 47 -1.83 4.86 -20.57
N ILE A 48 -1.60 4.26 -19.39
CA ILE A 48 -2.60 3.46 -18.70
C ILE A 48 -3.65 4.39 -18.06
N PRO A 49 -4.93 4.28 -18.45
CA PRO A 49 -5.98 5.17 -17.95
C PRO A 49 -6.12 5.10 -16.43
N VAL A 50 -6.41 6.25 -15.84
CA VAL A 50 -6.80 6.36 -14.44
C VAL A 50 -8.17 5.70 -14.26
N PRO A 51 -8.38 4.90 -13.19
CA PRO A 51 -9.69 4.33 -12.88
C PRO A 51 -10.74 5.44 -12.75
N ALA A 52 -11.91 5.26 -13.36
CA ALA A 52 -12.94 6.32 -13.41
C ALA A 52 -13.46 6.72 -12.02
N ASP A 53 -13.34 5.83 -11.05
CA ASP A 53 -13.73 6.01 -9.65
C ASP A 53 -12.62 6.59 -8.75
N ALA A 54 -11.40 6.69 -9.26
CA ALA A 54 -10.29 7.28 -8.51
C ALA A 54 -10.43 8.81 -8.49
N GLN A 55 -10.44 9.39 -7.29
CA GLN A 55 -10.35 10.84 -7.09
C GLN A 55 -8.89 11.32 -7.12
N HIS A 56 -7.96 10.42 -6.76
CA HIS A 56 -6.52 10.66 -6.82
C HIS A 56 -5.77 9.37 -7.11
N VAL A 57 -4.69 9.47 -7.86
CA VAL A 57 -3.72 8.39 -8.05
C VAL A 57 -2.33 8.92 -7.73
N GLU A 58 -1.53 8.06 -7.13
CA GLU A 58 -0.11 8.32 -6.88
C GLU A 58 0.74 7.90 -8.11
N ASP A 59 2.05 8.10 -7.99
CA ASP A 59 2.99 7.70 -9.03
C ASP A 59 3.11 6.18 -9.13
N TRP A 60 3.57 5.69 -10.27
CA TRP A 60 3.89 4.28 -10.49
C TRP A 60 5.15 3.90 -9.71
N ILE A 61 5.07 2.79 -8.97
CA ILE A 61 6.09 2.29 -8.05
C ILE A 61 6.33 0.81 -8.34
N ASP A 62 7.60 0.41 -8.42
CA ASP A 62 8.04 -1.00 -8.50
C ASP A 62 8.64 -1.42 -7.15
N TRP A 63 7.78 -1.73 -6.16
CA TRP A 63 8.15 -1.84 -4.73
C TRP A 63 9.33 -2.78 -4.41
N ASN A 64 9.48 -3.85 -5.19
CA ASN A 64 10.47 -4.90 -4.98
C ASN A 64 11.54 -4.94 -6.09
N ASN A 65 11.49 -3.99 -7.04
CA ASN A 65 12.40 -3.88 -8.17
C ASN A 65 12.36 -5.15 -9.05
N THR A 66 11.17 -5.71 -9.28
CA THR A 66 10.93 -6.86 -10.19
C THR A 66 10.44 -6.44 -11.56
N GLY A 67 10.12 -5.16 -11.75
CA GLY A 67 9.43 -4.66 -12.94
C GLY A 67 7.91 -4.72 -12.83
N ASP A 68 7.37 -5.16 -11.69
CA ASP A 68 5.93 -5.22 -11.42
C ASP A 68 5.47 -3.87 -10.84
N TYR A 69 5.18 -2.92 -11.74
CA TYR A 69 4.73 -1.60 -11.34
C TYR A 69 3.27 -1.59 -10.90
N GLU A 70 3.03 -0.91 -9.79
CA GLU A 70 1.69 -0.58 -9.30
C GLU A 70 1.62 0.89 -8.87
N ARG A 71 0.43 1.47 -8.83
CA ARG A 71 0.19 2.79 -8.23
C ARG A 71 -0.96 2.74 -7.25
N HIS A 72 -0.86 3.51 -6.17
CA HIS A 72 -1.96 3.67 -5.23
C HIS A 72 -3.04 4.56 -5.83
N MET A 73 -4.28 4.24 -5.52
CA MET A 73 -5.44 5.07 -5.86
C MET A 73 -6.29 5.33 -4.62
N HIS A 74 -6.92 6.50 -4.60
CA HIS A 74 -7.82 6.96 -3.55
C HIS A 74 -9.14 7.38 -4.17
N GLY A 75 -10.24 6.83 -3.66
CA GLY A 75 -11.61 7.16 -4.01
C GLY A 75 -12.28 7.97 -2.90
N THR A 76 -13.56 7.67 -2.64
CA THR A 76 -14.39 8.39 -1.68
C THR A 76 -13.84 8.33 -0.25
N ARG A 77 -13.88 9.47 0.45
CA ARG A 77 -13.45 9.64 1.84
C ARG A 77 -14.63 10.04 2.73
N ARG A 78 -14.76 9.40 3.89
CA ARG A 78 -15.77 9.66 4.92
C ARG A 78 -15.07 9.88 6.26
N ALA A 79 -15.41 10.93 6.99
CA ALA A 79 -14.84 11.19 8.32
C ALA A 79 -15.96 11.32 9.37
N VAL A 80 -15.88 10.52 10.43
CA VAL A 80 -16.86 10.46 11.52
C VAL A 80 -16.11 10.41 12.85
N ALA A 81 -16.34 11.38 13.74
CA ALA A 81 -15.80 11.40 15.11
C ALA A 81 -14.27 11.16 15.21
N GLY A 82 -13.49 11.68 14.25
CA GLY A 82 -12.03 11.51 14.21
C GLY A 82 -11.56 10.18 13.60
N VAL A 83 -12.48 9.35 13.10
CA VAL A 83 -12.19 8.16 12.30
C VAL A 83 -12.48 8.47 10.83
N GLU A 84 -11.55 8.13 9.96
CA GLU A 84 -11.66 8.19 8.52
C GLU A 84 -11.87 6.80 7.93
N ILE A 85 -12.82 6.67 7.01
CA ILE A 85 -12.98 5.52 6.12
C ILE A 85 -12.77 6.02 4.70
N ARG A 86 -11.89 5.40 3.93
CA ARG A 86 -11.59 5.78 2.56
C ARG A 86 -11.57 4.56 1.65
N ILE A 87 -12.18 4.65 0.47
CA ILE A 87 -11.96 3.67 -0.60
C ILE A 87 -10.56 3.90 -1.17
N ALA A 88 -9.72 2.88 -1.12
CA ALA A 88 -8.37 2.90 -1.65
C ALA A 88 -8.14 1.67 -2.53
N GLY A 89 -7.02 1.64 -3.23
CA GLY A 89 -6.71 0.53 -4.09
C GLY A 89 -5.34 0.62 -4.72
N PHE A 90 -5.05 -0.39 -5.53
CA PHE A 90 -3.86 -0.49 -6.34
C PHE A 90 -4.27 -0.70 -7.79
N GLN A 91 -3.64 0.00 -8.71
CA GLN A 91 -3.71 -0.30 -10.13
C GLN A 91 -2.35 -0.86 -10.58
N GLN A 92 -2.37 -2.03 -11.21
CA GLN A 92 -1.20 -2.69 -11.77
C GLN A 92 -0.93 -2.22 -13.20
N ALA A 93 0.30 -2.42 -13.69
CA ALA A 93 0.74 -2.03 -15.03
C ALA A 93 -0.03 -2.71 -16.17
N ASP A 94 -0.70 -3.84 -15.90
CA ASP A 94 -1.59 -4.52 -16.85
C ASP A 94 -3.03 -3.94 -16.86
N GLY A 95 -3.29 -2.95 -16.00
CA GLY A 95 -4.59 -2.30 -15.84
C GLY A 95 -5.51 -2.98 -14.84
N ILE A 96 -5.11 -4.09 -14.20
CA ILE A 96 -5.89 -4.70 -13.13
C ILE A 96 -5.97 -3.75 -11.94
N ILE A 97 -7.17 -3.63 -11.36
CA ILE A 97 -7.44 -2.76 -10.21
C ILE A 97 -7.94 -3.61 -9.05
N ASN A 98 -7.31 -3.42 -7.88
CA ASN A 98 -7.76 -3.98 -6.62
C ASN A 98 -8.24 -2.86 -5.71
N ARG A 99 -9.42 -3.02 -5.11
CA ARG A 99 -10.03 -2.02 -4.23
C ARG A 99 -10.23 -2.57 -2.83
N HIS A 100 -10.18 -1.69 -1.84
CA HIS A 100 -10.44 -2.00 -0.44
C HIS A 100 -10.84 -0.73 0.31
N ALA A 101 -11.41 -0.88 1.50
CA ALA A 101 -11.59 0.24 2.42
C ALA A 101 -10.37 0.32 3.36
N THR A 102 -9.84 1.52 3.55
CA THR A 102 -8.89 1.83 4.62
C THR A 102 -9.64 2.54 5.74
N VAL A 103 -9.30 2.21 6.98
CA VAL A 103 -9.84 2.86 8.18
C VAL A 103 -8.68 3.43 8.96
N TRP A 104 -8.71 4.73 9.23
CA TRP A 104 -7.67 5.42 9.98
C TRP A 104 -8.29 6.23 11.12
N ALA A 105 -7.67 6.18 12.29
CA ALA A 105 -8.07 6.98 13.44
C ALA A 105 -6.83 7.38 14.23
N THR A 106 -6.83 8.60 14.78
CA THR A 106 -5.94 8.95 15.90
C THR A 106 -6.52 8.39 17.20
N ASP A 107 -5.77 8.46 18.32
CA ASP A 107 -6.30 8.16 19.65
C ASP A 107 -7.57 8.99 19.92
N THR A 108 -8.73 8.36 19.73
CA THR A 108 -10.05 8.97 19.83
C THR A 108 -10.96 8.09 20.68
N TYR A 109 -11.83 8.70 21.48
CA TYR A 109 -12.81 8.00 22.29
C TYR A 109 -14.18 8.14 21.61
N LEU A 110 -14.82 7.01 21.31
CA LEU A 110 -16.11 6.97 20.65
C LEU A 110 -17.21 6.65 21.66
N ASP A 111 -18.21 7.52 21.74
CA ASP A 111 -19.45 7.19 22.45
C ASP A 111 -20.39 6.32 21.58
N ALA A 112 -21.51 5.91 22.15
CA ALA A 112 -22.48 5.07 21.44
C ALA A 112 -23.10 5.75 20.21
N THR A 113 -23.14 7.08 20.16
CA THR A 113 -23.66 7.81 19.00
C THR A 113 -22.62 7.80 17.87
N ALA A 114 -21.37 8.10 18.20
CA ALA A 114 -20.24 8.06 17.27
C ALA A 114 -20.04 6.66 16.69
N LEU A 115 -20.16 5.60 17.50
CA LEU A 115 -20.08 4.21 17.04
C LEU A 115 -21.17 3.87 16.02
N ARG A 116 -22.42 4.32 16.24
CA ARG A 116 -23.51 4.09 15.28
C ARG A 116 -23.29 4.85 13.98
N GLN A 117 -22.79 6.08 14.05
CA GLN A 117 -22.45 6.87 12.86
C GLN A 117 -21.30 6.22 12.08
N LEU A 118 -20.28 5.71 12.77
CA LEU A 118 -19.17 5.00 12.14
C LEU A 118 -19.64 3.72 11.45
N ALA A 119 -20.51 2.94 12.10
CA ALA A 119 -21.10 1.75 11.51
C ALA A 119 -21.90 2.08 10.24
N ALA A 120 -22.69 3.15 10.26
CA ALA A 120 -23.41 3.60 9.06
C ALA A 120 -22.45 4.01 7.92
N ALA A 121 -21.39 4.75 8.24
CA ALA A 121 -20.37 5.14 7.26
C ALA A 121 -19.64 3.91 6.67
N ALA A 122 -19.38 2.88 7.48
CA ALA A 122 -18.78 1.64 7.05
C ALA A 122 -19.70 0.84 6.11
N LEU A 123 -21.00 0.77 6.42
CA LEU A 123 -21.98 0.12 5.54
C LEU A 123 -22.03 0.81 4.17
N THR A 124 -22.10 2.15 4.13
CA THR A 124 -22.07 2.88 2.86
C THR A 124 -20.78 2.66 2.07
N ALA A 125 -19.63 2.50 2.75
CA ALA A 125 -18.36 2.19 2.08
C ALA A 125 -18.33 0.74 1.54
N ALA A 126 -18.96 -0.20 2.23
CA ALA A 126 -19.12 -1.57 1.75
C ALA A 126 -20.03 -1.61 0.51
N ASP A 127 -21.17 -0.94 0.55
CA ASP A 127 -22.09 -0.82 -0.59
C ASP A 127 -21.36 -0.24 -1.82
N GLU A 128 -20.54 0.80 -1.62
CA GLU A 128 -19.71 1.38 -2.70
C GLU A 128 -18.70 0.36 -3.26
N LEU A 129 -18.05 -0.45 -2.42
CA LEU A 129 -17.14 -1.49 -2.89
C LEU A 129 -17.86 -2.57 -3.70
N ASP A 130 -19.06 -2.97 -3.28
CA ASP A 130 -19.89 -3.93 -4.01
C ASP A 130 -20.31 -3.38 -5.38
N GLU A 131 -20.65 -2.10 -5.47
CA GLU A 131 -20.98 -1.41 -6.72
C GLU A 131 -19.80 -1.30 -7.68
N LEU A 132 -18.58 -1.09 -7.15
CA LEU A 132 -17.35 -0.99 -7.96
C LEU A 132 -16.92 -2.32 -8.57
N GLY A 133 -17.57 -3.43 -8.21
CA GLY A 133 -17.35 -4.75 -8.77
C GLY A 133 -16.15 -5.49 -8.16
N PRO A 134 -16.00 -6.78 -8.49
CA PRO A 134 -15.13 -7.68 -7.76
C PRO A 134 -13.67 -7.23 -7.76
N ILE A 135 -13.06 -7.32 -6.59
CA ILE A 135 -11.62 -7.33 -6.44
C ILE A 135 -11.13 -8.56 -7.21
N ALA A 136 -10.32 -8.38 -8.25
CA ALA A 136 -9.71 -9.50 -8.95
C ALA A 136 -8.57 -10.11 -8.11
N TYR A 137 -8.89 -10.57 -6.90
CA TYR A 137 -8.06 -11.57 -6.23
C TYR A 137 -8.30 -12.88 -6.97
N THR A 138 -7.46 -13.17 -7.96
CA THR A 138 -7.17 -14.57 -8.24
C THR A 138 -6.44 -15.07 -7.00
N LEU A 139 -7.20 -15.60 -6.03
CA LEU A 139 -6.68 -16.40 -4.95
C LEU A 139 -6.12 -17.65 -5.64
N THR A 140 -4.89 -17.56 -6.14
CA THR A 140 -4.14 -18.76 -6.55
C THR A 140 -4.00 -19.57 -5.29
N ASP A 141 -4.88 -20.56 -5.17
CA ASP A 141 -4.85 -21.61 -4.18
C ASP A 141 -3.50 -22.29 -4.32
N ARG A 142 -2.53 -21.78 -3.54
CA ARG A 142 -1.19 -22.35 -3.42
C ARG A 142 -1.12 -23.02 -2.05
N LEU A 143 -2.09 -23.89 -1.80
CA LEU A 143 -2.09 -24.89 -0.74
C LEU A 143 -2.24 -26.26 -1.39
N ASP A 144 -1.32 -26.61 -2.28
CA ASP A 144 -1.00 -27.99 -2.63
C ASP A 144 0.48 -28.04 -3.00
N SER A 145 1.33 -28.29 -1.99
CA SER A 145 2.70 -28.81 -2.12
C SER A 145 3.11 -29.46 -0.81
#